data_AF-A0A0S8EJE6-F1
#
_entry.id   AF-A0A0S8EJE6-F1
#
_cell.length_a   1.000
_cell.length_b   1.000
_cell.length_c   1.000
_cell.angle_alpha   90.00
_cell.angle_beta   90.00
_cell.angle_gamma   90.00
#
_symmetry.space_group_name_H-M   'P 1'
#
loop_
_entity.id
_entity.type
_entity.pdbx_description
1 polymer ?
#
loop_
_entity_poly.entity_id
_entity_poly.type
_entity_poly.pdbx_seq_one_letter_code
_entity_poly.pdbx_strand_id
1 'polypeptide(L)'
;LHPMSWPNYHAYTSLGGLHIGLAPLLPGRFNAGRSSTKFFDFVRCGAVGIYSDTAPYAGFVRNGVDGLLVRNDPDAWVEAISTLARDGETRSRMAQTAAQRLGAS
;
A
#
# COMPACT_ATOMS: atom_id res chain seq x y z
N LEU A 1 15.21 2.18 12.83
CA LEU A 1 15.21 2.39 11.37
C LEU A 1 16.30 3.41 11.06
N HIS A 2 17.38 3.00 10.36
CA HIS A 2 18.39 3.96 9.90
C HIS A 2 17.85 4.73 8.69
N PRO A 3 18.03 6.07 8.62
CA PRO A 3 17.62 6.85 7.46
C PRO A 3 18.35 6.39 6.20
N MET A 4 17.62 6.15 5.12
CA MET A 4 18.20 5.90 3.80
C MET A 4 18.33 7.20 3.03
N SER A 5 19.41 7.36 2.26
CA SER A 5 19.49 8.42 1.26
C SER A 5 18.41 8.22 0.19
N TRP A 6 17.97 9.31 -0.45
CA TRP A 6 16.96 9.23 -1.51
C TRP A 6 17.32 8.24 -2.64
N PRO A 7 18.56 8.23 -3.19
CA PRO A 7 18.95 7.25 -4.19
C PRO A 7 18.84 5.80 -3.70
N ASN A 8 19.20 5.54 -2.43
CA ASN A 8 19.12 4.20 -1.86
C ASN A 8 17.67 3.77 -1.63
N TYR A 9 16.78 4.68 -1.21
CA TYR A 9 15.36 4.41 -1.09
C TYR A 9 14.72 4.09 -2.45
N HIS A 10 15.08 4.86 -3.48
CA HIS A 10 14.62 4.61 -4.85
C HIS A 10 15.11 3.26 -5.37
N ALA A 11 16.39 2.93 -5.20
CA ALA A 11 16.93 1.63 -5.58
C ALA A 11 16.23 0.49 -4.81
N TYR A 12 16.10 0.61 -3.49
CA TYR A 12 15.42 -0.37 -2.64
C TYR A 12 13.98 -0.65 -3.11
N THR A 13 13.22 0.40 -3.42
CA THR A 13 11.85 0.26 -3.91
C THR A 13 11.74 -0.20 -5.36
N SER A 14 12.83 -0.14 -6.14
CA SER A 14 12.88 -0.60 -7.53
C SER A 14 13.38 -2.04 -7.70
N LEU A 15 13.94 -2.64 -6.65
CA LEU A 15 14.48 -4.01 -6.69
C LEU A 15 13.39 -5.10 -6.78
N GLY A 16 12.12 -4.75 -6.57
CA GLY A 16 11.02 -5.69 -6.52
C GLY A 16 11.09 -6.65 -5.32
N GLY A 17 10.20 -7.64 -5.27
CA GLY A 17 10.19 -8.69 -4.24
C GLY A 17 9.31 -8.41 -3.02
N LEU A 18 8.71 -7.22 -2.91
CA LEU A 18 7.66 -6.97 -1.93
C LEU A 18 6.31 -7.42 -2.50
N HIS A 19 5.63 -8.34 -1.81
CA HIS A 19 4.31 -8.82 -2.24
C HIS A 19 3.17 -7.95 -1.67
N ILE A 20 3.33 -7.50 -0.43
CA ILE A 20 2.31 -6.75 0.32
C ILE A 20 2.99 -5.58 1.05
N GLY A 21 2.57 -4.36 0.76
CA GLY A 21 2.96 -3.15 1.50
C GLY A 21 1.95 -2.79 2.58
N LEU A 22 2.42 -2.45 3.79
CA LEU A 22 1.55 -2.03 4.90
C LEU A 22 1.71 -0.54 5.18
N ALA A 23 0.61 0.19 5.17
CA ALA A 23 0.56 1.61 5.47
C ALA A 23 -0.48 1.93 6.56
N PRO A 24 -0.27 1.46 7.80
CA PRO A 24 -1.11 1.85 8.92
C PRO A 24 -0.92 3.34 9.23
N LEU A 25 -2.03 4.01 9.54
CA LEU A 25 -2.10 5.43 9.82
C LEU A 25 -3.16 5.70 10.89
N LEU A 26 -2.70 6.13 12.07
CA LEU A 26 -3.59 6.55 13.14
C LEU A 26 -4.24 7.90 12.79
N PRO A 27 -5.54 8.11 13.11
CA PRO A 27 -6.22 9.37 12.85
C PRO A 27 -5.60 10.50 13.68
N GLY A 28 -5.51 11.68 13.09
CA GLY A 28 -5.01 12.88 13.78
C GLY A 28 -4.68 14.00 12.81
N ARG A 29 -4.72 15.25 13.29
CA ARG A 29 -4.51 16.47 12.46
C ARG A 29 -3.22 16.43 11.62
N PHE A 30 -2.14 15.88 12.18
CA PHE A 30 -0.86 15.76 11.49
C PHE A 30 -0.92 14.73 10.35
N ASN A 31 -1.57 13.59 10.60
CA ASN A 31 -1.68 12.51 9.63
C ASN A 31 -2.69 12.82 8.52
N ALA A 32 -3.69 13.66 8.78
CA ALA A 32 -4.62 14.16 7.78
C ALA A 32 -3.94 15.02 6.69
N GLY A 33 -2.79 15.62 7.01
CA GLY A 33 -1.98 16.37 6.04
C GLY A 33 -1.02 15.52 5.20
N ARG A 34 -0.95 14.20 5.44
CA ARG A 34 -0.08 13.32 4.64
C ARG A 34 -0.67 13.08 3.27
N SER A 35 0.19 12.85 2.28
CA SER A 35 -0.20 12.41 0.93
C SER A 35 -0.19 10.89 0.83
N SER A 36 -0.82 10.36 -0.22
CA SER A 36 -0.89 8.93 -0.55
C SER A 36 0.41 8.38 -1.16
N THR A 37 1.58 8.96 -0.83
CA THR A 37 2.90 8.59 -1.41
C THR A 37 3.22 7.10 -1.25
N LYS A 38 2.76 6.47 -0.16
CA LYS A 38 2.95 5.02 0.06
C LYS A 38 2.33 4.14 -1.00
N PHE A 39 1.25 4.60 -1.64
CA PHE A 39 0.69 3.88 -2.78
C PHE A 39 1.69 3.77 -3.92
N PHE A 40 2.31 4.88 -4.31
CA PHE A 40 3.29 4.91 -5.40
C PHE A 40 4.53 4.08 -5.07
N ASP A 41 5.02 4.16 -3.84
CA ASP A 41 6.15 3.36 -3.38
C ASP A 41 5.84 1.86 -3.51
N PHE A 42 4.66 1.42 -3.04
CA PHE A 42 4.28 0.00 -3.09
C PHE A 42 4.08 -0.49 -4.53
N VAL A 43 3.45 0.31 -5.39
CA VAL A 43 3.31 -0.04 -6.80
C VAL A 43 4.66 -0.15 -7.50
N ARG A 44 5.62 0.75 -7.22
CA ARG A 44 7.00 0.65 -7.74
C ARG A 44 7.70 -0.63 -7.31
N CYS A 45 7.43 -1.11 -6.09
CA CYS A 45 7.93 -2.39 -5.59
C CYS A 45 7.23 -3.61 -6.22
N GLY A 46 6.19 -3.43 -7.03
CA GLY A 46 5.33 -4.51 -7.54
C GLY A 46 4.37 -5.10 -6.50
N ALA A 47 4.14 -4.38 -5.39
CA ALA A 47 3.31 -4.83 -4.28
C ALA A 47 1.88 -4.32 -4.38
N VAL A 48 0.92 -5.09 -3.84
CA VAL A 48 -0.37 -4.53 -3.43
C VAL A 48 -0.24 -3.90 -2.04
N GLY A 49 -0.93 -2.78 -1.81
CA GLY A 49 -0.94 -2.13 -0.51
C GLY A 49 -2.17 -2.44 0.33
N ILE A 50 -1.96 -2.53 1.64
CA ILE A 50 -2.99 -2.48 2.68
C ILE A 50 -2.81 -1.16 3.43
N TYR A 51 -3.88 -0.37 3.49
CA TYR A 51 -3.85 1.00 4.00
C TYR A 51 -4.94 1.18 5.06
N SER A 52 -4.70 2.09 6.01
CA SER A 52 -5.77 2.49 6.92
C SER A 52 -6.92 3.14 6.18
N ASP A 53 -8.15 2.80 6.56
CA ASP A 53 -9.38 3.40 6.07
C ASP A 53 -9.61 4.79 6.69
N THR A 54 -8.72 5.71 6.33
CA THR A 54 -8.74 7.12 6.70
C THR A 54 -7.98 7.91 5.63
N ALA A 55 -8.20 9.23 5.58
CA ALA A 55 -7.39 10.11 4.75
C ALA A 55 -5.88 9.92 5.05
N PRO A 56 -5.01 9.93 4.03
CA PRO A 56 -5.30 10.24 2.62
C PRO A 56 -5.69 9.03 1.76
N TYR A 57 -5.77 7.82 2.33
CA TYR A 57 -6.01 6.60 1.55
C TYR A 57 -7.49 6.40 1.25
N ALA A 58 -8.35 6.71 2.23
CA ALA A 58 -9.79 6.75 2.01
C ALA A 58 -10.12 7.79 0.92
N GLY A 59 -10.83 7.35 -0.12
CA GLY A 59 -11.13 8.17 -1.31
C GLY A 59 -10.03 8.21 -2.38
N PHE A 60 -8.82 7.71 -2.09
CA PHE A 60 -7.73 7.59 -3.07
C PHE A 60 -7.52 6.15 -3.54
N VAL A 61 -7.51 5.19 -2.61
CA VAL A 61 -7.39 3.75 -2.90
C VAL A 61 -8.78 3.19 -3.21
N ARG A 62 -8.88 2.41 -4.29
CA ARG A 62 -10.10 1.70 -4.65
C ARG A 62 -10.07 0.34 -3.96
N ASN A 63 -10.79 0.25 -2.84
CA ASN A 63 -10.81 -0.95 -2.00
C ASN A 63 -11.17 -2.21 -2.81
N GLY A 64 -10.36 -3.26 -2.68
CA GLY A 64 -10.53 -4.52 -3.41
C GLY A 64 -10.11 -4.50 -4.89
N VAL A 65 -9.63 -3.35 -5.39
CA VAL A 65 -9.31 -3.13 -6.80
C VAL A 65 -7.81 -2.84 -6.98
N ASP A 66 -7.29 -1.79 -6.34
CA ASP A 66 -5.86 -1.42 -6.40
C ASP A 66 -5.19 -1.36 -5.01
N GLY A 67 -5.87 -1.93 -4.02
CA GLY A 67 -5.40 -2.06 -2.65
C GLY A 67 -6.54 -2.42 -1.70
N LEU A 68 -6.23 -2.59 -0.42
CA LEU A 68 -7.22 -2.78 0.64
C LEU A 68 -7.25 -1.58 1.58
N LEU A 69 -8.45 -1.13 1.93
CA LEU A 69 -8.71 -0.19 3.01
C LEU A 69 -9.18 -0.97 4.24
N VAL A 70 -8.48 -0.80 5.35
CA VAL A 70 -8.70 -1.56 6.59
C VAL A 70 -8.87 -0.60 7.76
N ARG A 71 -9.87 -0.84 8.61
CA ARG A 71 -10.08 -0.08 9.84
C ARG A 71 -8.83 -0.16 10.72
N ASN A 72 -8.60 0.84 11.58
CA ASN A 72 -7.50 0.83 12.55
C ASN A 72 -7.78 -0.12 13.73
N ASP A 73 -7.93 -1.39 13.40
CA ASP A 73 -8.26 -2.50 14.28
C ASP A 73 -7.29 -3.66 14.01
N PRO A 74 -6.48 -4.11 14.99
CA PRO A 74 -5.44 -5.12 14.77
C PRO A 74 -5.96 -6.41 14.11
N ASP A 75 -7.13 -6.88 14.50
CA ASP A 75 -7.70 -8.13 13.97
C ASP A 75 -8.07 -7.98 12.49
N ALA A 76 -8.66 -6.85 12.10
CA ALA A 76 -8.92 -6.53 10.71
C ALA A 76 -7.64 -6.49 9.85
N TRP A 77 -6.53 -6.00 10.40
CA TRP A 77 -5.22 -6.00 9.72
C TRP A 77 -4.66 -7.41 9.57
N VAL A 78 -4.71 -8.23 10.63
CA VAL A 78 -4.28 -9.63 10.59
C VAL A 78 -5.06 -10.39 9.52
N GLU A 79 -6.37 -10.19 9.44
CA GLU A 79 -7.21 -10.87 8.45
C GLU A 79 -6.89 -10.43 7.02
N ALA A 80 -6.72 -9.13 6.78
CA ALA A 80 -6.36 -8.60 5.46
C ALA A 80 -4.99 -9.11 4.98
N ILE A 81 -3.99 -9.13 5.87
CA ILE A 81 -2.66 -9.68 5.59
C ILE A 81 -2.76 -11.17 5.28
N SER A 82 -3.45 -11.93 6.13
CA SER A 82 -3.59 -13.38 6.00
C SER A 82 -4.35 -13.78 4.73
N THR A 83 -5.35 -12.99 4.33
CA THR A 83 -6.10 -13.18 3.09
C THR A 83 -5.19 -13.00 1.88
N LEU A 84 -4.49 -11.87 1.78
CA LEU A 84 -3.59 -11.60 0.65
C LEU A 84 -2.35 -12.51 0.64
N ALA A 85 -1.91 -13.02 1.78
CA ALA A 85 -0.84 -14.01 1.85
C ALA A 85 -1.26 -15.35 1.25
N ARG A 86 -2.50 -15.79 1.50
CA ARG A 86 -3.04 -17.07 1.01
C ARG A 86 -3.54 -17.01 -0.43
N ASP A 87 -4.12 -15.89 -0.84
CA ASP A 87 -4.69 -15.72 -2.19
C ASP A 87 -3.73 -14.96 -3.11
N GLY A 88 -2.88 -15.72 -3.79
CA GLY A 88 -1.88 -15.17 -4.72
C GLY A 88 -2.47 -14.57 -6.00
N GLU A 89 -3.62 -15.05 -6.45
CA GLU A 89 -4.28 -14.58 -7.66
C GLU A 89 -4.87 -13.19 -7.41
N THR A 90 -5.67 -13.05 -6.35
CA THR A 90 -6.25 -11.77 -5.93
C THR A 90 -5.15 -10.74 -5.65
N ARG A 91 -4.08 -11.13 -4.95
CA ARG A 91 -2.92 -10.26 -4.68
C ARG A 91 -2.30 -9.75 -5.97
N SER A 92 -2.02 -10.65 -6.93
CA SER A 92 -1.38 -10.31 -8.20
C SER A 92 -2.27 -9.42 -9.07
N ARG A 93 -3.57 -9.71 -9.13
CA ARG A 93 -4.57 -8.91 -9.85
C ARG A 93 -4.63 -7.47 -9.33
N MET A 94 -4.67 -7.30 -8.00
CA MET A 94 -4.69 -5.95 -7.40
C MET A 94 -3.39 -5.20 -7.66
N ALA A 95 -2.22 -5.86 -7.51
CA ALA A 95 -0.92 -5.25 -7.78
C ALA A 95 -0.80 -4.79 -9.25
N GLN A 96 -1.25 -5.60 -10.20
CA GLN A 96 -1.28 -5.25 -11.62
C GLN A 96 -2.23 -4.07 -11.91
N THR A 97 -3.42 -4.07 -11.29
CA THR A 97 -4.38 -2.97 -11.45
C THR A 97 -3.83 -1.66 -10.89
N ALA A 98 -3.10 -1.71 -9.78
CA ALA A 98 -2.43 -0.56 -9.20
C ALA A 98 -1.28 -0.05 -10.11
N ALA A 99 -0.50 -0.96 -10.71
CA ALA A 99 0.54 -0.61 -11.69
C ALA A 99 -0.03 0.03 -12.96
N GLN A 100 -1.11 -0.53 -13.51
CA GLN A 100 -1.80 0.02 -14.68
C GLN A 100 -2.31 1.44 -14.41
N ARG A 101 -2.85 1.71 -13.22
CA ARG A 101 -3.30 3.05 -12.82
C ARG A 101 -2.16 4.09 -12.87
N LEU A 102 -0.91 3.70 -12.59
CA LEU A 102 0.24 4.60 -12.69
C LEU A 102 0.79 4.74 -14.11
N GLY A 103 0.69 3.70 -14.94
CA GLY A 103 1.14 3.72 -16.34
C GLY A 103 0.15 4.37 -17.32
N ALA A 104 -1.12 4.54 -16.91
CA ALA A 104 -2.16 5.23 -17.69
C ALA A 104 -2.23 6.75 -17.42
N SER A 105 -1.20 7.33 -16.80
CA SER A 105 -1.08 8.76 -16.47
C SER A 105 -0.14 9.48 -17.42
#